data_AF-A0AAW1EQS5-F1
#
_entry.id   AF-A0AAW1EQS5-F1
#
_cell.length_a   1.000
_cell.length_b   1.000
_cell.length_c   1.000
_cell.angle_alpha   90.00
_cell.angle_beta   90.00
_cell.angle_gamma   90.00
#
_symmetry.space_group_name_H-M   'P 1'
#
loop_
_entity.id
_entity.type
_entity.pdbx_description
1 polymer ?
#
loop_
_entity_poly.entity_id
_entity_poly.type
_entity_poly.pdbx_seq_one_letter_code
_entity_poly.pdbx_strand_id
1 'polypeptide(L)'
;MTGSDTIESKSCLLDVEASLKASFLCGLIEVGGSAKYLDDKKKFKNQSRVTCQYKSTTHYKQLSITDLLTLDAHQMSVIKKSSATHVVTGILYGANSFFVFDSEKLDASSVKDIQVNMKAAINKIPIFSVEAEVGVKMTDEEKALTNK
;
A
#
# COMPACT_ATOMS: atom_id res chain seq x y z
N MET A 1 -5.24 -7.61 -3.95
CA MET A 1 -6.49 -6.99 -3.42
C MET A 1 -6.81 -7.56 -2.05
N THR A 2 -7.28 -6.75 -1.10
CA THR A 2 -7.68 -7.17 0.26
C THR A 2 -9.05 -6.60 0.63
N GLY A 3 -9.79 -7.31 1.51
CA GLY A 3 -10.98 -6.79 2.18
C GLY A 3 -10.73 -6.35 3.64
N SER A 4 -9.47 -6.45 4.10
CA SER A 4 -9.08 -6.08 5.46
C SER A 4 -8.47 -4.68 5.49
N ASP A 5 -8.79 -3.92 6.55
CA ASP A 5 -8.29 -2.56 6.80
C ASP A 5 -7.46 -2.48 8.10
N THR A 6 -7.06 -3.63 8.67
CA THR A 6 -6.24 -3.65 9.89
C THR A 6 -4.83 -3.13 9.62
N ILE A 7 -4.20 -2.52 10.62
CA ILE A 7 -2.79 -2.08 10.49
C ILE A 7 -1.87 -3.24 10.08
N GLU A 8 -2.18 -4.47 10.53
CA GLU A 8 -1.47 -5.67 10.12
C GLU A 8 -1.59 -5.90 8.61
N SER A 9 -2.82 -5.94 8.08
CA SER A 9 -3.04 -6.16 6.65
C SER A 9 -2.39 -5.07 5.79
N LYS A 10 -2.38 -3.81 6.26
CA LYS A 10 -1.74 -2.71 5.52
C LYS A 10 -0.23 -2.78 5.55
N SER A 11 0.33 -3.11 6.71
CA SER A 11 1.78 -3.29 6.89
C SER A 11 2.28 -4.44 6.00
N CYS A 12 1.53 -5.54 5.91
CA CYS A 12 1.84 -6.65 5.00
C CYS A 12 1.85 -6.23 3.52
N LEU A 13 0.91 -5.39 3.05
CA LEU A 13 0.89 -4.93 1.65
C LEU A 13 2.06 -3.99 1.31
N LEU A 14 2.61 -3.31 2.31
CA LEU A 14 3.75 -2.40 2.18
C LEU A 14 5.09 -3.06 2.53
N ASP A 15 5.10 -4.35 2.88
CA ASP A 15 6.27 -5.08 3.37
C ASP A 15 6.95 -4.38 4.57
N VAL A 16 6.15 -3.82 5.48
CA VAL A 16 6.64 -3.15 6.69
C VAL A 16 6.86 -4.16 7.80
N GLU A 17 8.12 -4.31 8.22
CA GLU A 17 8.51 -5.21 9.31
C GLU A 17 7.97 -4.75 10.67
N ALA A 18 7.97 -5.67 11.65
CA ALA A 18 7.39 -5.44 12.96
C ALA A 18 7.99 -4.24 13.73
N SER A 19 9.31 -4.07 13.69
CA SER A 19 10.02 -2.96 14.33
C SER A 19 9.66 -1.60 13.71
N LEU A 20 9.57 -1.56 12.38
CA LEU A 20 9.20 -0.36 11.63
C LEU A 20 7.72 -0.02 11.83
N LYS A 21 6.83 -1.03 11.84
CA LYS A 21 5.41 -0.89 12.17
C LYS A 21 5.21 -0.32 13.58
N ALA A 22 5.95 -0.81 14.57
CA ALA A 22 5.90 -0.29 15.93
C ALA A 22 6.34 1.19 15.98
N SER A 23 7.43 1.52 15.30
CA SER A 23 7.93 2.90 15.22
C SER A 23 6.91 3.85 14.56
N PHE A 24 6.24 3.40 13.50
CA PHE A 24 5.14 4.13 12.86
C PHE A 24 3.95 4.33 13.82
N LEU A 25 3.52 3.30 14.54
CA LEU A 25 2.43 3.39 15.52
C LEU A 25 2.76 4.35 16.68
N CYS A 26 4.04 4.49 17.03
CA CYS A 26 4.53 5.47 18.01
C CYS A 26 4.70 6.89 17.44
N GLY A 27 4.40 7.13 16.16
CA GLY A 27 4.55 8.44 15.52
C GLY A 27 6.01 8.85 15.28
N LEU A 28 6.95 7.91 15.32
CA LEU A 28 8.39 8.18 15.09
C LEU A 28 8.75 8.24 13.60
N ILE A 29 7.81 7.89 12.72
CA ILE A 29 8.01 7.84 11.27
C ILE A 29 6.95 8.67 10.60
N GLU A 30 7.39 9.60 9.75
CA GLU A 30 6.53 10.34 8.83
C GLU A 30 6.38 9.55 7.52
N VAL A 31 5.15 9.48 7.00
CA VAL A 31 4.84 8.76 5.76
C VAL A 31 4.39 9.71 4.65
N GLY A 32 4.89 9.46 3.44
CA GLY A 32 4.55 10.23 2.23
C GLY A 32 3.91 9.37 1.15
N GLY A 33 3.42 10.01 0.09
CA GLY A 33 2.90 9.33 -1.11
C GLY A 33 1.92 8.21 -0.82
N SER A 34 2.15 7.03 -1.41
CA SER A 34 1.32 5.84 -1.24
C SER A 34 1.32 5.27 0.17
N ALA A 35 2.35 5.53 0.98
CA ALA A 35 2.44 5.04 2.35
C ALA A 35 1.44 5.73 3.29
N LYS A 36 0.86 6.87 2.90
CA LYS A 36 -0.29 7.49 3.59
C LYS A 36 -1.50 6.56 3.71
N TYR A 37 -1.56 5.49 2.92
CA TYR A 37 -2.54 4.41 3.09
C TYR A 37 -2.51 3.79 4.51
N LEU A 38 -1.36 3.79 5.19
CA LEU A 38 -1.27 3.31 6.59
C LEU A 38 -2.21 4.11 7.52
N ASP A 39 -2.32 5.43 7.29
CA ASP A 39 -3.16 6.34 8.07
C ASP A 39 -4.63 6.37 7.65
N ASP A 40 -4.95 5.90 6.44
CA ASP A 40 -6.31 5.94 5.88
C ASP A 40 -7.27 5.00 6.62
N LYS A 41 -8.18 5.48 7.46
CA LYS A 41 -9.06 4.60 8.26
C LYS A 41 -10.48 4.56 7.71
N LYS A 42 -11.15 3.41 7.84
CA LYS A 42 -12.61 3.33 7.67
C LYS A 42 -13.31 4.42 8.49
N LYS A 43 -14.30 5.05 7.86
CA LYS A 43 -15.13 6.08 8.52
C LYS A 43 -16.16 5.46 9.45
N PHE A 44 -16.68 4.27 9.11
CA PHE A 44 -17.68 3.58 9.91
C PHE A 44 -17.29 2.13 10.20
N LYS A 45 -17.72 1.61 11.35
CA LYS A 45 -17.54 0.19 11.71
C LYS A 45 -18.25 -0.75 10.72
N ASN A 46 -19.51 -0.42 10.39
CA ASN A 46 -20.31 -1.18 9.43
C ASN A 46 -20.16 -0.56 8.03
N GLN A 47 -18.96 -0.70 7.48
CA GLN A 47 -18.60 -0.26 6.14
C GLN A 47 -17.78 -1.36 5.48
N SER A 48 -18.18 -1.74 4.28
CA SER A 48 -17.43 -2.65 3.43
C SER A 48 -16.33 -1.85 2.74
N ARG A 49 -15.11 -2.37 2.79
CA ARG A 49 -13.93 -1.79 2.13
C ARG A 49 -13.23 -2.88 1.35
N VAL A 50 -12.82 -2.55 0.13
CA VAL A 50 -11.95 -3.38 -0.69
C VAL A 50 -10.82 -2.50 -1.22
N THR A 51 -9.59 -2.94 -1.01
CA THR A 51 -8.39 -2.21 -1.46
C THR A 51 -7.66 -3.00 -2.53
N CYS A 52 -7.43 -2.38 -3.68
CA CYS A 52 -6.53 -2.88 -4.72
C CYS A 52 -5.18 -2.20 -4.62
N GLN A 53 -4.12 -3.00 -4.71
CA GLN A 53 -2.74 -2.51 -4.73
C GLN A 53 -2.17 -2.76 -6.12
N TYR A 54 -1.59 -1.73 -6.70
CA TYR A 54 -0.67 -1.85 -7.82
C TYR A 54 0.74 -1.58 -7.32
N LYS A 55 1.67 -2.52 -7.55
CA LYS A 55 3.06 -2.42 -7.13
C LYS A 55 3.95 -2.67 -8.34
N SER A 56 4.85 -1.73 -8.62
CA SER A 56 5.83 -1.85 -9.70
C SER A 56 7.21 -1.46 -9.18
N THR A 57 8.20 -2.31 -9.42
CA THR A 57 9.62 -2.04 -9.18
C THR A 57 10.28 -1.82 -10.53
N THR A 58 11.23 -0.90 -10.60
CA THR A 58 11.82 -0.45 -11.87
C THR A 58 13.31 -0.73 -11.95
N HIS A 59 14.10 -0.12 -11.08
CA HIS A 59 15.55 -0.23 -11.12
C HIS A 59 16.16 -0.15 -9.72
N TYR A 60 17.34 -0.72 -9.58
CA TYR A 60 18.09 -0.73 -8.34
C TYR A 60 19.34 0.13 -8.49
N LYS A 61 19.60 1.00 -7.51
CA LYS A 61 20.85 1.76 -7.43
C LYS A 61 21.58 1.38 -6.16
N GLN A 62 22.87 1.16 -6.28
CA GLN A 62 23.74 0.80 -5.17
C GLN A 62 24.93 1.75 -5.11
N LEU A 63 25.33 2.10 -3.90
CA LEU A 63 26.58 2.79 -3.63
C LEU A 63 27.75 1.86 -3.99
N SER A 64 28.66 2.32 -4.84
CA SER A 64 29.84 1.54 -5.20
C SER A 64 30.93 1.68 -4.13
N ILE A 65 31.83 0.69 -4.06
CA ILE A 65 33.02 0.77 -3.21
C ILE A 65 33.88 1.98 -3.59
N THR A 66 33.93 2.32 -4.89
CA THR A 66 34.62 3.51 -5.38
C THR A 66 34.04 4.79 -4.79
N ASP A 67 32.71 4.89 -4.67
CA ASP A 67 32.05 6.06 -4.05
C ASP A 67 32.40 6.19 -2.56
N LEU A 68 32.56 5.06 -1.85
CA LEU A 68 33.00 5.03 -0.46
C LEU A 68 34.47 5.44 -0.29
N LEU A 69 35.35 5.00 -1.19
CA LEU A 69 36.78 5.33 -1.15
C LEU A 69 37.09 6.76 -1.60
N THR A 70 36.13 7.42 -2.25
CA THR A 70 36.25 8.80 -2.75
C THR A 70 35.55 9.83 -1.84
N LEU A 71 35.05 9.41 -0.67
CA LEU A 71 34.47 10.32 0.31
C LEU A 71 35.49 11.38 0.73
N ASP A 72 35.08 12.65 0.67
CA ASP A 72 35.93 13.75 1.08
C ASP A 72 36.01 13.87 2.62
N ALA A 73 36.97 14.68 3.09
CA ALA A 73 37.20 14.88 4.52
C ALA A 73 35.97 15.47 5.26
N HIS A 74 35.17 16.31 4.58
CA HIS A 74 33.96 16.88 5.15
C HIS A 74 32.88 15.80 5.31
N GLN A 75 32.61 15.00 4.27
CA GLN A 75 31.67 13.89 4.30
C GLN A 75 32.03 12.87 5.38
N MET A 76 33.31 12.49 5.48
CA MET A 76 33.77 11.61 6.56
C MET A 76 33.57 12.24 7.95
N SER A 77 33.76 13.55 8.09
CA SER A 77 33.56 14.24 9.37
C SER A 77 32.09 14.25 9.80
N VAL A 78 31.16 14.40 8.85
CA VAL A 78 29.71 14.35 9.11
C VAL A 78 29.31 12.95 9.55
N ILE A 79 29.81 11.91 8.86
CA ILE A 79 29.53 10.51 9.23
C ILE A 79 30.07 10.21 10.64
N LYS A 80 31.32 10.60 10.95
CA LYS A 80 31.93 10.38 12.26
C LYS A 80 31.21 11.11 13.41
N LYS A 81 30.60 12.26 13.13
CA LYS A 81 29.82 13.04 14.11
C LYS A 81 28.36 12.60 14.19
N SER A 82 27.89 11.77 13.26
CA SER A 82 26.51 11.32 13.20
C SER A 82 26.21 10.32 14.32
N SER A 83 25.00 10.38 14.86
CA SER A 83 24.45 9.36 15.76
C SER A 83 23.71 8.24 15.01
N ALA A 84 23.76 8.24 13.68
CA ALA A 84 23.12 7.21 12.86
C ALA A 84 23.82 5.85 13.05
N THR A 85 23.03 4.78 13.13
CA THR A 85 23.54 3.42 13.34
C THR A 85 23.72 2.63 12.03
N HIS A 86 23.13 3.10 10.93
CA HIS A 86 23.10 2.42 9.64
C HIS A 86 23.39 3.38 8.47
N VAL A 87 23.94 2.85 7.38
CA VAL A 87 24.16 3.56 6.12
C VAL A 87 23.41 2.83 5.01
N VAL A 88 22.63 3.57 4.21
CA VAL A 88 21.93 3.00 3.05
C VAL A 88 22.92 2.78 1.92
N THR A 89 23.16 1.52 1.57
CA THR A 89 24.07 1.15 0.48
C THR A 89 23.35 0.81 -0.81
N GLY A 90 22.03 0.56 -0.78
CA GLY A 90 21.24 0.23 -1.96
C GLY A 90 19.79 0.61 -1.82
N ILE A 91 19.17 1.02 -2.93
CA ILE A 91 17.76 1.42 -3.00
C ILE A 91 17.13 0.78 -4.24
N LEU A 92 16.05 0.04 -4.03
CA LEU A 92 15.17 -0.44 -5.10
C LEU A 92 14.08 0.61 -5.36
N TYR A 93 14.06 1.16 -6.56
CA TYR A 93 13.12 2.20 -6.98
C TYR A 93 11.88 1.57 -7.62
N GLY A 94 10.75 2.24 -7.47
CA GLY A 94 9.47 1.80 -8.00
C GLY A 94 8.36 2.77 -7.69
N ALA A 95 7.13 2.34 -7.95
CA ALA A 95 5.90 3.05 -7.60
C ALA A 95 4.88 2.07 -7.02
N ASN A 96 4.07 2.56 -6.11
CA ASN A 96 3.00 1.82 -5.46
C ASN A 96 1.75 2.70 -5.47
N SER A 97 0.58 2.10 -5.71
CA SER A 97 -0.70 2.80 -5.72
C SER A 97 -1.75 1.96 -5.00
N PHE A 98 -2.54 2.60 -4.14
CA PHE A 98 -3.65 1.97 -3.43
C PHE A 98 -4.95 2.59 -3.88
N PHE A 99 -5.84 1.76 -4.42
CA PHE A 99 -7.21 2.11 -4.78
C PHE A 99 -8.12 1.58 -3.69
N VAL A 100 -8.62 2.48 -2.84
CA VAL A 100 -9.48 2.15 -1.69
C VAL A 100 -10.93 2.39 -2.08
N PHE A 101 -11.72 1.32 -2.15
CA PHE A 101 -13.14 1.39 -2.46
C PHE A 101 -13.94 1.17 -1.19
N ASP A 102 -14.79 2.13 -0.87
CA ASP A 102 -15.63 2.13 0.31
C ASP A 102 -17.11 2.08 -0.07
N SER A 103 -17.87 1.26 0.65
CA SER A 103 -19.33 1.38 0.66
C SER A 103 -19.77 2.58 1.51
N GLU A 104 -21.05 2.93 1.40
CA GLU A 104 -21.72 3.70 2.44
C GLU A 104 -21.82 2.91 3.76
N LYS A 105 -22.39 3.53 4.79
CA LYS A 105 -22.70 2.84 6.04
C LYS A 105 -23.79 1.80 5.78
N LEU A 106 -23.58 0.59 6.30
CA LEU A 106 -24.46 -0.57 6.12
C LEU A 106 -25.00 -1.07 7.47
N ASP A 107 -25.99 -1.94 7.39
CA ASP A 107 -26.33 -2.85 8.48
C ASP A 107 -25.24 -3.92 8.66
N ALA A 108 -25.04 -4.37 9.90
CA ALA A 108 -23.97 -5.31 10.23
C ALA A 108 -24.09 -6.65 9.48
N SER A 109 -25.32 -7.10 9.19
CA SER A 109 -25.60 -8.31 8.42
C SER A 109 -25.13 -8.20 6.97
N SER A 110 -25.20 -7.01 6.36
CA SER A 110 -24.93 -6.80 4.94
C SER A 110 -23.45 -6.58 4.61
N VAL A 111 -22.60 -6.28 5.60
CA VAL A 111 -21.18 -5.92 5.38
C VAL A 111 -20.43 -7.00 4.57
N LYS A 112 -20.64 -8.28 4.89
CA LYS A 112 -19.93 -9.37 4.21
C LYS A 112 -20.39 -9.53 2.77
N ASP A 113 -21.69 -9.57 2.53
CA ASP A 113 -22.25 -9.80 1.19
C ASP A 113 -21.89 -8.64 0.24
N ILE A 114 -22.00 -7.40 0.72
CA ILE A 114 -21.59 -6.22 -0.05
C ILE A 114 -20.08 -6.26 -0.33
N GLN A 115 -19.25 -6.69 0.62
CA GLN A 115 -17.82 -6.81 0.38
C GLN A 115 -17.48 -7.86 -0.70
N VAL A 116 -18.18 -9.00 -0.71
CA VAL A 116 -18.02 -10.04 -1.74
C VAL A 116 -18.39 -9.48 -3.11
N ASN A 117 -19.52 -8.79 -3.21
CA ASN A 117 -19.98 -8.23 -4.48
C ASN A 117 -19.06 -7.09 -4.97
N MET A 118 -18.56 -6.23 -4.07
CA MET A 118 -17.54 -5.22 -4.40
C MET A 118 -16.28 -5.89 -4.96
N LYS A 119 -15.80 -6.97 -4.32
CA LYS A 119 -14.62 -7.71 -4.79
C LYS A 119 -14.83 -8.28 -6.19
N ALA A 120 -16.01 -8.83 -6.47
CA ALA A 120 -16.36 -9.37 -7.78
C ALA A 120 -16.42 -8.28 -8.85
N ALA A 121 -17.05 -7.13 -8.55
CA ALA A 121 -17.11 -5.98 -9.46
C ALA A 121 -15.72 -5.39 -9.74
N ILE A 122 -14.86 -5.26 -8.73
CA ILE A 122 -13.50 -4.69 -8.90
C ILE A 122 -12.60 -5.65 -9.70
N ASN A 123 -12.73 -6.96 -9.51
CA ASN A 123 -12.00 -7.95 -10.31
C ASN A 123 -12.35 -7.91 -11.80
N LYS A 124 -13.49 -7.31 -12.16
CA LYS A 124 -13.91 -7.14 -13.55
C LYS A 124 -13.31 -5.90 -14.22
N ILE A 125 -12.58 -5.06 -13.48
CA ILE A 125 -11.84 -3.93 -14.05
C ILE A 125 -10.61 -4.49 -14.78
N PRO A 126 -10.42 -4.20 -16.08
CA PRO A 126 -9.36 -4.82 -16.89
C PRO A 126 -7.95 -4.71 -16.31
N ILE A 127 -7.63 -3.59 -15.68
CA ILE A 127 -6.31 -3.35 -15.05
C ILE A 127 -6.02 -4.32 -13.89
N PHE A 128 -7.06 -4.91 -13.29
CA PHE A 128 -6.95 -5.86 -12.18
C PHE A 128 -7.20 -7.32 -12.61
N SER A 129 -7.57 -7.58 -13.87
CA SER A 129 -7.84 -8.92 -14.39
C SER A 129 -6.75 -9.36 -15.38
N VAL A 130 -6.11 -10.51 -15.14
CA VAL A 130 -5.08 -11.08 -16.03
C VAL A 130 -5.69 -11.76 -17.27
N GLU A 131 -7.02 -11.97 -17.32
CA GLU A 131 -7.67 -12.89 -18.27
C GLU A 131 -8.81 -12.31 -19.15
N ALA A 132 -9.10 -11.00 -19.13
CA ALA A 132 -10.34 -10.49 -19.74
C ALA A 132 -10.16 -9.61 -20.99
N GLU A 133 -9.90 -10.24 -22.14
CA GLU A 133 -10.40 -9.75 -23.45
C GLU A 133 -11.83 -10.25 -23.76
N VAL A 134 -12.42 -11.04 -22.85
CA VAL A 134 -13.81 -11.50 -22.96
C VAL A 134 -14.72 -10.47 -22.29
N GLY A 135 -15.70 -9.94 -23.04
CA GLY A 135 -16.59 -8.85 -22.62
C GLY A 135 -17.01 -8.90 -21.16
N VAL A 136 -16.71 -7.82 -20.43
CA VAL A 136 -16.99 -7.68 -19.00
C VAL A 136 -18.51 -7.75 -18.75
N LYS A 137 -19.01 -8.93 -18.35
CA LYS A 137 -20.42 -9.13 -17.98
C LYS A 137 -20.58 -9.00 -16.46
N MET A 138 -21.19 -7.91 -16.02
CA MET A 138 -21.59 -7.71 -14.62
C MET A 138 -22.95 -8.34 -14.32
N THR A 139 -23.13 -8.87 -13.10
CA THR A 139 -24.45 -9.28 -12.59
C THR A 139 -25.27 -8.03 -12.22
N ASP A 140 -26.57 -8.20 -12.01
CA ASP A 140 -27.44 -7.07 -11.68
C ASP A 140 -27.12 -6.49 -10.29
N GLU A 141 -26.68 -7.33 -9.34
CA GLU A 141 -26.23 -6.90 -8.01
C GLU A 141 -24.94 -6.08 -8.09
N GLU A 142 -23.98 -6.49 -8.93
CA GLU A 142 -22.73 -5.76 -9.14
C GLU A 142 -23.00 -4.41 -9.83
N LYS A 143 -23.88 -4.37 -10.84
CA LYS A 143 -24.27 -3.12 -11.51
C LYS A 143 -24.95 -2.15 -10.56
N ALA A 144 -25.82 -2.65 -9.68
CA ALA A 144 -26.49 -1.83 -8.68
C ALA A 144 -25.49 -1.18 -7.70
N LEU A 145 -24.33 -1.81 -7.46
CA LEU A 145 -23.26 -1.26 -6.61
C LEU A 145 -22.42 -0.19 -7.32
N THR A 146 -22.35 -0.22 -8.66
CA THR A 146 -21.59 0.76 -9.45
C THR A 146 -22.43 1.93 -9.92
N ASN A 147 -23.75 1.77 -10.00
CA ASN A 147 -24.69 2.78 -10.46
C ASN A 147 -25.25 3.55 -9.26
N LYS A 148 -24.55 4.59 -8.84
CA LYS A 148 -25.04 5.53 -7.81
C LYS A 148 -24.60 6.95 -8.11
#